data_AF-A0A5N0UNC5-F1
#
_entry.id   AF-A0A5N0UNC5-F1
#
_cell.length_a   1.000
_cell.length_b   1.000
_cell.length_c   1.000
_cell.angle_alpha   90.00
_cell.angle_beta   90.00
_cell.angle_gamma   90.00
#
_symmetry.space_group_name_H-M   'P 1'
#
loop_
_entity.id
_entity.type
_entity.pdbx_description
1 polymer ?
#
loop_
_entity_poly.entity_id
_entity_poly.type
_entity_poly.pdbx_seq_one_letter_code
_entity_poly.pdbx_strand_id
1 'polypeptide(L)'
;MSEGLGEIVGKATVDGVTVEAGVGGRLRSVKVTPQAMRYGASQLSRAVLDAAARATAKANQRAEQVYARVLGRNAAKVTAGLGLTYDPALAADEDFDRDWTRG
;
A
#
# COMPACT_ATOMS: atom_id res chain seq x y z
N MET A 1 19.30 -19.08 11.59
CA MET A 1 18.06 -18.81 10.85
C MET A 1 17.91 -17.30 10.81
N SER A 2 18.18 -16.69 9.67
CA SER A 2 18.03 -15.24 9.50
C SER A 2 16.55 -14.96 9.38
N GLU A 3 15.95 -14.40 10.42
CA GLU A 3 14.58 -13.88 10.37
C GLU A 3 14.63 -12.65 9.45
N GLY A 4 14.52 -12.89 8.15
CA GLY A 4 14.38 -11.81 7.18
C GLY A 4 13.15 -11.03 7.59
N LEU A 5 13.29 -9.70 7.69
CA LEU A 5 12.16 -8.78 7.87
C LEU A 5 11.02 -9.28 6.97
N GLY A 6 9.93 -9.77 7.58
CA GLY A 6 8.80 -10.32 6.86
C GLY A 6 8.43 -9.37 5.72
N GLU A 7 8.10 -9.92 4.55
CA GLU A 7 7.92 -9.13 3.33
C GLU A 7 6.99 -7.93 3.59
N ILE A 8 7.51 -6.71 3.40
CA ILE A 8 6.76 -5.49 3.66
C ILE A 8 5.76 -5.30 2.52
N VAL A 9 4.48 -5.40 2.86
CA VAL A 9 3.35 -5.27 1.93
C VAL A 9 2.43 -4.15 2.41
N GLY A 10 1.92 -3.36 1.46
CA GLY A 10 0.78 -2.48 1.64
C GLY A 10 -0.44 -3.01 0.90
N LYS A 11 -1.62 -2.69 1.42
CA LYS A 11 -2.91 -3.14 0.90
C LYS A 11 -3.89 -1.99 0.88
N ALA A 12 -4.63 -1.86 -0.22
CA ALA A 12 -5.70 -0.88 -0.37
C ALA A 12 -6.87 -1.46 -1.15
N THR A 13 -8.06 -0.91 -0.88
CA THR A 13 -9.30 -1.28 -1.59
C THR A 13 -9.98 -0.02 -2.10
N VAL A 14 -10.32 0.02 -3.38
CA VAL A 14 -11.05 1.11 -4.04
C VAL A 14 -12.13 0.50 -4.92
N ASP A 15 -13.39 0.92 -4.76
CA ASP A 15 -14.53 0.50 -5.59
C ASP A 15 -14.66 -1.02 -5.83
N GLY A 16 -14.33 -1.84 -4.81
CA GLY A 16 -14.39 -3.30 -4.91
C GLY A 16 -13.20 -3.94 -5.64
N VAL A 17 -12.12 -3.20 -5.84
CA VAL A 17 -10.79 -3.69 -6.25
C VAL A 17 -9.85 -3.60 -5.05
N THR A 18 -9.26 -4.72 -4.66
CA THR A 18 -8.25 -4.78 -3.60
C THR A 18 -6.89 -5.11 -4.21
N VAL A 19 -5.88 -4.30 -3.92
CA VAL A 19 -4.50 -4.50 -4.38
C VAL A 19 -3.57 -4.69 -3.19
N GLU A 20 -2.66 -5.65 -3.31
CA GLU A 20 -1.51 -5.82 -2.42
C GLU A 20 -0.23 -5.57 -3.22
N ALA A 21 0.62 -4.69 -2.69
CA ALA A 21 1.89 -4.31 -3.30
C ALA A 21 3.01 -4.35 -2.26
N GLY A 22 4.17 -4.83 -2.67
CA GLY A 22 5.41 -4.70 -1.93
C GLY A 22 6.04 -3.31 -2.12
N VAL A 23 7.12 -3.10 -1.39
CA VAL A 23 7.95 -1.89 -1.45
C VAL A 23 8.37 -1.60 -2.90
N GLY A 24 8.31 -0.32 -3.30
CA GLY A 24 8.64 0.13 -4.65
C GLY A 24 7.57 -0.21 -5.71
N GLY A 25 6.38 -0.64 -5.30
CA GLY A 25 5.25 -0.90 -6.19
C GLY A 25 5.23 -2.29 -6.81
N ARG A 26 5.95 -3.24 -6.21
CA ARG A 26 5.93 -4.64 -6.66
C ARG A 26 4.56 -5.26 -6.40
N LEU A 27 3.72 -5.35 -7.43
CA LEU A 27 2.40 -5.99 -7.32
C LEU A 27 2.52 -7.44 -6.85
N ARG A 28 1.68 -7.82 -5.89
CA ARG A 28 1.58 -9.20 -5.36
C ARG A 28 0.24 -9.83 -5.66
N SER A 29 -0.85 -9.11 -5.42
CA SER A 29 -2.19 -9.63 -5.67
C SER A 29 -3.14 -8.51 -6.06
N VAL A 30 -4.10 -8.86 -6.90
CA VAL A 30 -5.23 -8.01 -7.26
C VAL A 30 -6.48 -8.86 -7.15
N LYS A 31 -7.44 -8.43 -6.34
CA LYS A 31 -8.76 -9.06 -6.19
C LYS A 31 -9.81 -8.10 -6.68
N VAL A 32 -10.65 -8.56 -7.60
CA VAL A 32 -11.74 -7.77 -8.17
C VAL A 32 -13.05 -8.44 -7.82
N THR A 33 -13.96 -7.69 -7.21
CA THR A 33 -15.31 -8.20 -6.90
C THR A 33 -16.16 -8.32 -8.18
N PRO A 34 -17.15 -9.22 -8.21
CA PRO A 34 -18.08 -9.31 -9.35
C PRO A 34 -18.83 -8.00 -9.63
N GLN A 35 -19.08 -7.18 -8.61
CA GLN A 35 -19.69 -5.86 -8.77
C GLN A 35 -18.76 -4.89 -9.50
N ALA A 36 -17.47 -4.85 -9.14
CA ALA A 36 -16.49 -3.99 -9.80
C ALA A 36 -16.34 -4.29 -11.31
N MET A 37 -16.54 -5.56 -11.71
CA MET A 37 -16.52 -5.95 -13.12
C MET A 37 -17.69 -5.38 -13.94
N ARG A 38 -18.76 -4.88 -13.30
CA ARG A 38 -19.94 -4.32 -13.97
C ARG A 38 -19.80 -2.82 -14.28
N TYR A 39 -18.81 -2.16 -13.70
CA TYR A 39 -18.58 -0.72 -13.81
C TYR A 39 -17.98 -0.27 -15.16
N GLY A 40 -17.64 -1.21 -16.04
CA GLY A 40 -17.01 -0.93 -17.32
C GLY A 40 -15.50 -0.68 -17.21
N ALA A 41 -14.81 -0.83 -18.34
CA ALA A 41 -13.33 -0.90 -18.37
C ALA A 41 -12.64 0.37 -17.85
N SER A 42 -13.17 1.57 -18.15
CA SER A 42 -12.59 2.83 -17.72
C SER A 42 -12.66 3.05 -16.20
N GLN A 43 -13.79 2.70 -15.58
CA GLN A 43 -13.94 2.82 -14.14
C GLN A 43 -13.11 1.77 -13.41
N LEU A 44 -13.12 0.52 -13.90
CA LEU A 44 -12.31 -0.55 -13.32
C LEU A 44 -10.81 -0.24 -13.38
N SER A 45 -10.30 0.23 -14.51
CA SER A 45 -8.88 0.59 -14.64
C SER A 45 -8.49 1.73 -13.71
N ARG A 46 -9.34 2.75 -13.56
CA ARG A 46 -9.11 3.83 -12.59
C ARG A 46 -9.05 3.30 -11.15
N ALA A 47 -9.98 2.42 -10.77
CA ALA A 47 -10.00 1.81 -9.45
C ALA A 47 -8.76 0.94 -9.17
N VAL A 48 -8.30 0.17 -10.17
CA VAL A 48 -7.06 -0.62 -10.06
C VAL A 48 -5.84 0.28 -9.86
N LEU A 49 -5.72 1.35 -10.63
CA LEU A 49 -4.58 2.27 -10.54
C LEU A 49 -4.56 3.02 -9.19
N ASP A 50 -5.73 3.47 -8.70
CA ASP A 50 -5.83 4.13 -7.40
C ASP A 50 -5.49 3.16 -6.26
N ALA A 51 -6.07 1.95 -6.27
CA ALA A 51 -5.76 0.92 -5.27
C ALA A 51 -4.26 0.54 -5.30
N ALA A 52 -3.63 0.45 -6.47
CA ALA A 52 -2.21 0.15 -6.60
C ALA A 52 -1.32 1.28 -6.06
N ALA A 53 -1.67 2.54 -6.35
CA ALA A 53 -0.94 3.71 -5.85
C ALA A 53 -1.00 3.77 -4.32
N ARG A 54 -2.18 3.60 -3.72
CA ARG A 54 -2.37 3.56 -2.26
C ARG A 54 -1.67 2.37 -1.61
N ALA A 55 -1.78 1.17 -2.18
CA ALA A 55 -1.10 -0.02 -1.67
C ALA A 55 0.43 0.17 -1.67
N THR A 56 0.97 0.78 -2.73
CA THR A 56 2.40 1.10 -2.83
C THR A 56 2.81 2.14 -1.80
N ALA A 57 2.03 3.21 -1.63
CA ALA A 57 2.30 4.25 -0.65
C ALA A 57 2.33 3.68 0.78
N LYS A 58 1.38 2.82 1.13
CA LYS A 58 1.35 2.09 2.41
C LYS A 58 2.56 1.16 2.59
N ALA A 59 2.99 0.46 1.54
CA ALA A 59 4.17 -0.41 1.59
C ALA A 59 5.45 0.40 1.83
N ASN A 60 5.61 1.50 1.12
CA ASN A 60 6.76 2.41 1.23
C ASN A 60 6.80 3.10 2.59
N GLN A 61 5.66 3.55 3.13
CA GLN A 61 5.56 4.11 4.47
C GLN A 61 6.02 3.09 5.54
N ARG A 62 5.54 1.84 5.45
CA ARG A 62 5.97 0.78 6.37
C ARG A 62 7.47 0.49 6.24
N ALA A 63 7.99 0.50 5.02
CA ALA A 63 9.42 0.34 4.77
C ALA A 63 10.23 1.46 5.41
N GLU A 64 9.82 2.73 5.24
CA GLU A 64 10.45 3.87 5.89
C GLU A 64 10.46 3.72 7.41
N GLN A 65 9.34 3.33 8.03
CA GLN A 65 9.27 3.12 9.48
C GLN A 65 10.23 2.04 9.97
N VAL A 66 10.31 0.92 9.24
CA VAL A 66 11.24 -0.18 9.56
C VAL A 66 12.69 0.29 9.40
N TYR A 67 13.02 0.97 8.30
CA TYR A 67 14.34 1.50 8.06
C TYR A 67 14.74 2.59 9.06
N ALA A 68 13.81 3.45 9.48
CA ALA A 68 14.01 4.45 10.53
C ALA A 68 14.42 3.80 11.85
N ARG A 69 13.76 2.70 12.22
CA ARG A 69 14.07 1.95 13.44
C ARG A 69 15.46 1.28 13.39
N VAL A 70 15.87 0.78 12.22
CA VAL A 70 17.12 0.01 12.06
C VAL A 70 18.33 0.93 11.79
N LEU A 71 18.17 1.94 10.93
CA LEU A 71 19.26 2.78 10.43
C LEU A 71 19.38 4.13 11.16
N GLY A 72 18.40 4.48 12.00
CA GLY A 72 18.38 5.73 12.76
C GLY A 72 18.58 6.95 11.84
N ARG A 73 19.60 7.76 12.12
CA ARG A 73 19.91 9.00 11.37
C ARG A 73 20.17 8.82 9.87
N ASN A 74 20.52 7.60 9.42
CA ASN A 74 20.80 7.32 8.01
C ASN A 74 19.56 6.88 7.22
N ALA A 75 18.43 6.66 7.89
CA ALA A 75 17.23 6.11 7.25
C ALA A 75 16.72 6.98 6.09
N ALA A 76 16.64 8.30 6.27
CA ALA A 76 16.17 9.23 5.24
C ALA A 76 17.02 9.20 3.96
N LYS A 77 18.34 9.01 4.08
CA LYS A 77 19.24 8.88 2.92
C LYS A 77 19.02 7.56 2.20
N VAL A 78 18.80 6.48 2.95
CA VAL A 78 18.59 5.14 2.39
C VAL A 78 17.21 5.04 1.73
N THR A 79 16.16 5.57 2.35
CA THR A 79 14.81 5.59 1.76
C THR A 79 14.74 6.44 0.49
N ALA A 80 15.42 7.59 0.46
CA ALA A 80 15.55 8.41 -0.74
C ALA A 80 16.36 7.69 -1.85
N GLY A 81 17.50 7.08 -1.51
CA GLY A 81 18.35 6.36 -2.47
C GLY A 81 17.70 5.09 -3.05
N LEU A 82 16.76 4.49 -2.32
CA LEU A 82 16.00 3.31 -2.74
C LEU A 82 14.69 3.68 -3.47
N GLY A 83 14.39 4.97 -3.65
CA GLY A 83 13.15 5.41 -4.29
C GLY A 83 11.88 5.08 -3.49
N LEU A 84 12.00 4.99 -2.16
CA LEU A 84 10.90 4.65 -1.26
C LEU A 84 10.10 5.86 -0.79
N THR A 85 10.31 7.02 -1.42
CA THR A 85 9.48 8.19 -1.21
C THR A 85 8.03 7.85 -1.58
N TYR A 86 7.07 8.31 -0.79
CA TYR A 86 5.66 8.10 -1.04
C TYR A 86 4.89 9.40 -0.82
N ASP A 87 3.72 9.51 -1.43
CA ASP A 87 2.80 10.61 -1.16
C ASP A 87 2.05 10.31 0.15
N PRO A 88 2.23 11.14 1.20
CA PRO A 88 1.57 10.94 2.48
C PRO A 88 0.05 10.97 2.40
N ALA A 89 -0.54 11.70 1.44
CA ALA A 89 -1.99 11.71 1.25
C ALA A 89 -2.53 10.37 0.72
N LEU A 90 -1.73 9.62 -0.03
CA LEU A 90 -2.10 8.28 -0.53
C LEU A 90 -1.88 7.17 0.50
N ALA A 91 -0.96 7.37 1.43
CA ALA A 91 -0.68 6.41 2.50
C ALA A 91 -1.61 6.60 3.71
N ALA A 92 -2.03 7.84 3.97
CA ALA A 92 -3.07 8.17 4.93
C ALA A 92 -4.44 7.77 4.37
N ASP A 93 -4.80 6.49 4.45
CA ASP A 93 -6.18 6.08 4.23
C ASP A 93 -6.99 6.26 5.52
N GLU A 94 -8.26 6.59 5.32
CA GLU A 94 -9.42 6.67 6.23
C GLU A 94 -9.74 5.31 6.92
N ASP A 95 -8.73 4.51 7.27
CA ASP A 95 -8.88 3.25 8.02
C ASP A 95 -9.28 3.49 9.49
N PHE A 96 -9.48 4.74 9.92
CA PHE A 96 -9.92 5.07 11.29
C PHE A 96 -11.44 5.07 11.49
N ASP A 97 -12.27 4.91 10.44
CA ASP A 97 -13.73 5.14 10.53
C ASP A 97 -14.62 3.91 10.25
N ARG A 98 -14.09 2.70 10.44
CA ARG A 98 -14.91 1.46 10.44
C ARG A 98 -14.66 0.58 11.67
N ASP A 99 -14.80 1.16 12.86
CA ASP A 99 -15.22 0.38 14.04
C ASP A 99 -16.76 0.30 14.06
N TRP A 100 -17.31 -0.68 13.33
CA TRP A 100 -18.75 -1.01 13.34
C TRP A 100 -19.06 -2.24 14.20
N THR A 101 -18.32 -2.48 15.30
CA THR A 101 -18.50 -3.69 16.13
C THR A 101 -18.84 -3.47 17.61
N ARG A 102 -19.53 -2.39 17.95
CA ARG A 102 -20.36 -2.34 19.17
C ARG A 102 -21.80 -1.98 18.84
N GLY A 103 -22.57 -3.01 18.47
CA GLY A 103 -24.03 -3.07 18.48
C GLY A 103 -24.43 -4.40 19.09
#